data_AF-R5E8Q6-F1
#
_entry.id   AF-R5E8Q6-F1
#
_cell.length_a   1.000
_cell.length_b   1.000
_cell.length_c   1.000
_cell.angle_alpha   90.00
_cell.angle_beta   90.00
_cell.angle_gamma   90.00
#
_symmetry.space_group_name_H-M   'P 1'
#
loop_
_entity.id
_entity.type
_entity.pdbx_description
1 polymer ?
#
loop_
_entity_poly.entity_id
_entity_poly.type
_entity_poly.pdbx_seq_one_letter_code
_entity_poly.pdbx_strand_id
1 'polypeptide(L)'
;MNDLRGMKQVYQLPDTDSEYIKEVSVVHVDLKDGTVNIKLTIPEQYYYEMLTNLLDAPVENEYDFLNMLKEVAGKRKAYDHVAAAMNSVQQKGYGLVMPDRENIKLAEPELIKHGTKYGIKIKANAPSLHFIKANVTTEIAPIVGTEEQAKDFLADMKEQLKTSPEALWKINIFGKTVEQMVEEGLISKSNKINDDSQIRLQDTMEKIINDSNGGMVFIII
;
A
#
# COMPACT_ATOMS: atom_id res chain seq x y z
N MET A 1 -38.56 -59.90 10.63
CA MET A 1 -38.66 -58.81 9.63
C MET A 1 -38.93 -57.50 10.36
N ASN A 2 -37.90 -56.77 10.82
CA ASN A 2 -38.12 -55.41 11.35
C ASN A 2 -36.91 -54.46 11.25
N ASP A 3 -35.86 -54.83 10.51
CA ASP A 3 -34.57 -54.10 10.52
C ASP A 3 -34.29 -53.24 9.27
N LEU A 4 -35.28 -53.07 8.38
CA LEU A 4 -35.13 -52.20 7.20
C LEU A 4 -35.50 -50.73 7.45
N ARG A 5 -35.88 -50.37 8.70
CA ARG A 5 -36.26 -48.99 9.05
C ARG A 5 -35.06 -48.07 9.30
N GLY A 6 -33.93 -48.57 9.80
CA GLY A 6 -32.72 -47.75 10.01
C GLY A 6 -32.00 -47.36 8.72
N MET A 7 -31.99 -48.24 7.71
CA MET A 7 -31.29 -47.99 6.44
C MET A 7 -31.92 -46.87 5.59
N LYS A 8 -33.24 -46.67 5.67
CA LYS A 8 -33.91 -45.54 5.00
C LYS A 8 -33.66 -44.21 5.70
N GLN A 9 -33.31 -44.22 6.98
CA GLN A 9 -33.10 -43.00 7.77
C GLN A 9 -31.72 -42.36 7.54
N VAL A 10 -30.70 -43.13 7.14
CA VAL A 10 -29.36 -42.55 6.84
C VAL A 10 -29.40 -41.60 5.65
N TYR A 11 -30.30 -41.86 4.68
CA TYR A 11 -30.53 -40.97 3.54
C TYR A 11 -31.49 -39.81 3.86
N GLN A 12 -32.21 -39.88 4.99
CA GLN A 12 -33.07 -38.80 5.47
C GLN A 12 -32.27 -37.96 6.46
N LEU A 13 -31.49 -37.02 5.91
CA LEU A 13 -30.91 -35.96 6.72
C LEU A 13 -32.06 -35.12 7.33
N PRO A 14 -31.95 -34.70 8.61
CA PRO A 14 -32.91 -33.77 9.19
C PRO A 14 -32.90 -32.46 8.39
N ASP A 15 -34.07 -31.83 8.22
CA ASP A 15 -34.16 -30.49 7.64
C ASP A 15 -33.28 -29.54 8.45
N THR A 16 -32.23 -29.02 7.82
CA THR A 16 -31.35 -28.01 8.41
C THR A 16 -32.03 -26.66 8.34
N ASP A 17 -32.54 -26.19 9.48
CA ASP A 17 -33.12 -24.85 9.65
C ASP A 17 -32.00 -23.85 10.02
N SER A 18 -31.10 -23.58 9.06
CA SER A 18 -29.96 -22.67 9.26
C SER A 18 -29.79 -21.76 8.05
N GLU A 19 -29.72 -20.45 8.31
CA GLU A 19 -29.49 -19.43 7.28
C GLU A 19 -28.15 -19.61 6.53
N TYR A 20 -27.17 -20.29 7.14
CA TYR A 20 -25.84 -20.52 6.59
C TYR A 20 -25.73 -21.77 5.70
N ILE A 21 -26.79 -22.59 5.63
CA ILE A 21 -26.76 -23.88 4.93
C ILE A 21 -27.86 -23.88 3.86
N LYS A 22 -27.45 -23.87 2.59
CA LYS A 22 -28.34 -23.92 1.43
C LYS A 22 -28.85 -25.34 1.17
N GLU A 23 -27.96 -26.32 1.28
CA GLU A 23 -28.28 -27.72 0.98
C GLU A 23 -27.33 -28.66 1.73
N VAL A 24 -27.87 -29.77 2.23
CA VAL A 24 -27.09 -30.88 2.79
C VAL A 24 -27.46 -32.15 2.04
N SER A 25 -26.49 -32.83 1.46
CA SER A 25 -26.70 -34.09 0.75
C SER A 25 -25.69 -35.15 1.16
N VAL A 26 -26.14 -36.40 1.27
CA VAL A 26 -25.25 -37.55 1.48
C VAL A 26 -24.67 -37.94 0.12
N VAL A 27 -23.35 -37.78 -0.03
CA VAL A 27 -22.64 -38.09 -1.28
C VAL A 27 -22.33 -39.58 -1.37
N HIS A 28 -21.91 -40.18 -0.25
CA HIS A 28 -21.50 -41.58 -0.21
C HIS A 28 -21.65 -42.16 1.19
N VAL A 29 -22.08 -43.41 1.26
CA VAL A 29 -22.12 -44.22 2.49
C VAL A 29 -21.27 -45.45 2.25
N ASP A 30 -20.13 -45.55 2.93
CA ASP A 30 -19.34 -46.77 2.94
C ASP A 30 -19.84 -47.68 4.08
N LEU A 31 -20.43 -48.81 3.66
CA LEU A 31 -21.01 -49.79 4.56
C LEU A 31 -19.96 -50.75 5.16
N LYS A 32 -18.73 -50.75 4.64
CA LYS A 32 -17.66 -51.63 5.12
C LYS A 32 -17.04 -51.11 6.41
N ASP A 33 -16.92 -49.80 6.54
CA ASP A 33 -16.31 -49.13 7.69
C ASP A 33 -17.28 -48.19 8.43
N GLY A 34 -18.48 -47.96 7.89
CA GLY A 34 -19.51 -47.12 8.51
C GLY A 34 -19.33 -45.62 8.25
N THR A 35 -18.50 -45.23 7.27
CA THR A 35 -18.23 -43.82 6.96
C THR A 35 -19.32 -43.21 6.10
N VAL A 36 -19.78 -42.00 6.45
CA VAL A 36 -20.75 -41.22 5.66
C VAL A 36 -20.11 -39.91 5.22
N ASN A 37 -20.08 -39.65 3.91
CA ASN A 37 -19.64 -38.39 3.33
C ASN A 37 -20.83 -37.48 3.10
N ILE A 38 -20.83 -36.32 3.75
CA ILE A 38 -21.89 -35.32 3.65
C ILE A 38 -21.33 -34.10 2.93
N LYS A 39 -22.05 -33.62 1.91
CA LYS A 39 -21.78 -32.35 1.23
C LYS A 39 -22.69 -31.29 1.80
N LEU A 40 -22.09 -30.24 2.34
CA LEU A 40 -22.76 -29.03 2.77
C LEU A 40 -22.52 -27.94 1.70
N THR A 41 -23.59 -27.31 1.25
CA THR A 41 -23.55 -26.18 0.32
C THR A 41 -23.90 -24.91 1.09
N ILE A 42 -23.02 -23.92 1.05
CA ILE A 42 -23.22 -22.60 1.68
C ILE A 42 -23.89 -21.66 0.66
N PRO A 43 -24.80 -20.76 1.07
CA PRO A 43 -25.34 -19.72 0.20
C PRO A 43 -24.23 -18.82 -0.38
N GLU A 44 -24.37 -18.43 -1.65
CA GLU A 44 -23.37 -17.62 -2.37
C GLU A 44 -23.13 -16.24 -1.71
N GLN A 45 -24.13 -15.68 -1.02
CA GLN A 45 -23.98 -14.40 -0.32
C GLN A 45 -22.82 -14.40 0.68
N TYR A 46 -22.65 -15.50 1.44
CA TYR A 46 -21.57 -15.60 2.43
C TYR A 46 -20.20 -15.81 1.79
N TYR A 47 -20.15 -16.38 0.59
CA TYR A 47 -18.92 -16.49 -0.18
C TYR A 47 -18.40 -15.10 -0.58
N TYR A 48 -19.28 -14.25 -1.09
CA TYR A 48 -18.94 -12.89 -1.50
C TYR A 48 -18.70 -11.95 -0.31
N GLU A 49 -19.42 -12.12 0.80
CA GLU A 49 -19.16 -11.41 2.06
C GLU A 49 -17.77 -11.78 2.63
N MET A 50 -17.41 -13.07 2.63
CA MET A 50 -16.07 -13.51 3.04
C MET A 50 -14.99 -12.92 2.14
N LEU A 51 -15.19 -12.93 0.81
CA LEU A 51 -14.25 -12.31 -0.13
C LEU A 51 -14.11 -10.81 0.11
N THR A 52 -15.22 -10.12 0.36
CA THR A 52 -15.23 -8.69 0.66
C THR A 52 -14.39 -8.37 1.90
N ASN A 53 -14.57 -9.15 2.97
CA ASN A 53 -13.79 -9.00 4.20
C ASN A 53 -12.31 -9.33 4.01
N LEU A 54 -11.98 -10.33 3.18
CA LEU A 54 -10.58 -10.75 2.96
C LEU A 54 -9.81 -9.75 2.08
N LEU A 55 -10.48 -9.19 1.08
CA LEU A 55 -9.88 -8.25 0.12
C LEU A 55 -9.99 -6.80 0.59
N ASP A 56 -10.72 -6.55 1.67
CA ASP A 56 -11.07 -5.20 2.17
C ASP A 56 -11.65 -4.31 1.06
N ALA A 57 -12.48 -4.93 0.20
CA ALA A 57 -13.03 -4.32 -0.99
C ALA A 57 -14.38 -4.97 -1.34
N PRO A 58 -15.39 -4.20 -1.76
CA PRO A 58 -16.72 -4.74 -2.05
C PRO A 58 -16.66 -5.69 -3.25
N VAL A 59 -17.03 -6.95 -3.02
CA VAL A 59 -17.20 -7.97 -4.06
C VAL A 59 -18.61 -8.52 -3.95
N GLU A 60 -19.51 -8.11 -4.84
CA GLU A 60 -20.92 -8.53 -4.78
C GLU A 60 -21.20 -9.76 -5.66
N ASN A 61 -20.38 -10.01 -6.68
CA ASN A 61 -20.56 -11.10 -7.63
C ASN A 61 -19.24 -11.53 -8.29
N GLU A 62 -19.30 -12.60 -9.10
CA GLU A 62 -18.14 -13.16 -9.81
C GLU A 62 -17.50 -12.17 -10.79
N TYR A 63 -18.30 -11.33 -11.46
CA TYR A 63 -17.79 -10.33 -12.39
C TYR A 63 -16.96 -9.26 -11.67
N ASP A 64 -17.43 -8.77 -10.52
CA ASP A 64 -16.70 -7.82 -9.68
C ASP A 64 -15.37 -8.43 -9.19
N PHE A 65 -15.41 -9.70 -8.77
CA PHE A 65 -14.21 -10.42 -8.35
C PHE A 65 -13.18 -10.54 -9.47
N LEU A 66 -13.60 -10.91 -10.68
CA LEU A 66 -12.71 -11.02 -11.84
C LEU A 66 -12.12 -9.67 -12.26
N ASN A 67 -12.90 -8.59 -12.19
CA ASN A 67 -12.42 -7.24 -12.46
C ASN A 67 -11.38 -6.81 -11.43
N MET A 68 -11.66 -7.05 -10.14
CA MET A 68 -10.72 -6.79 -9.05
C MET A 68 -9.40 -7.54 -9.25
N LEU A 69 -9.47 -8.84 -9.58
CA LEU A 69 -8.27 -9.63 -9.89
C LEU A 69 -7.47 -9.06 -11.06
N LYS A 70 -8.15 -8.62 -12.13
CA LYS A 70 -7.50 -7.99 -13.28
C LYS A 70 -6.83 -6.67 -12.89
N GLU A 71 -7.49 -5.85 -12.09
CA GLU A 71 -6.96 -4.58 -11.59
C GLU A 71 -5.73 -4.81 -10.71
N VAL A 72 -5.81 -5.73 -9.75
CA VAL A 72 -4.71 -6.10 -8.86
C VAL A 72 -3.53 -6.65 -9.66
N ALA A 73 -3.77 -7.52 -10.64
CA ALA A 73 -2.72 -8.04 -11.51
C ALA A 73 -2.03 -6.91 -12.31
N GLY A 74 -2.80 -5.94 -12.81
CA GLY A 74 -2.27 -4.76 -13.49
C GLY A 74 -1.40 -3.89 -12.58
N LYS A 75 -1.91 -3.55 -11.38
CA LYS A 75 -1.19 -2.72 -10.40
C LYS A 75 0.05 -3.43 -9.85
N ARG A 76 -0.01 -4.75 -9.66
CA ARG A 76 1.12 -5.55 -9.16
C ARG A 76 2.35 -5.40 -10.05
N LYS A 77 2.18 -5.47 -11.38
CA LYS A 77 3.29 -5.31 -12.33
C LYS A 77 3.95 -3.93 -12.20
N ALA A 78 3.16 -2.88 -12.04
CA ALA A 78 3.66 -1.52 -11.85
C ALA A 78 4.36 -1.36 -10.47
N TYR A 79 3.79 -1.95 -9.42
CA TYR A 79 4.39 -1.94 -8.09
C TYR A 79 5.72 -2.70 -8.07
N ASP A 80 5.80 -3.89 -8.67
CA ASP A 80 7.02 -4.69 -8.73
C ASP A 80 8.20 -3.91 -9.35
N HIS A 81 7.91 -3.05 -10.34
CA HIS A 81 8.92 -2.19 -10.96
C HIS A 81 9.52 -1.16 -9.99
N VAL A 82 8.71 -0.60 -9.08
CA VAL A 82 9.14 0.45 -8.12
C VAL A 82 9.48 -0.09 -6.73
N ALA A 83 9.06 -1.31 -6.40
CA ALA A 83 9.12 -1.88 -5.05
C ALA A 83 10.55 -1.92 -4.48
N ALA A 84 11.53 -2.32 -5.30
CA ALA A 84 12.94 -2.36 -4.89
C ALA A 84 13.48 -0.97 -4.54
N ALA A 85 13.09 0.06 -5.31
CA ALA A 85 13.48 1.44 -5.03
C ALA A 85 12.79 1.96 -3.77
N MET A 86 11.50 1.70 -3.58
CA MET A 86 10.75 2.10 -2.38
C MET A 86 11.35 1.50 -1.10
N ASN A 87 11.71 0.22 -1.12
CA ASN A 87 12.40 -0.41 0.01
C ASN A 87 13.76 0.26 0.29
N SER A 88 14.49 0.64 -0.76
CA SER A 88 15.76 1.36 -0.62
C SER A 88 15.57 2.76 -0.01
N VAL A 89 14.52 3.48 -0.38
CA VAL A 89 14.16 4.79 0.20
C VAL A 89 13.86 4.65 1.69
N GLN A 90 13.11 3.63 2.09
CA GLN A 90 12.77 3.43 3.50
C GLN A 90 14.01 3.17 4.37
N GLN A 91 14.97 2.39 3.87
CA GLN A 91 16.17 2.01 4.60
C GLN A 91 17.29 3.05 4.55
N LYS A 92 17.54 3.65 3.37
CA LYS A 92 18.71 4.49 3.09
C LYS A 92 18.35 5.96 2.83
N GLY A 93 17.07 6.28 2.69
CA GLY A 93 16.58 7.62 2.33
C GLY A 93 16.60 7.94 0.84
N TYR A 94 17.11 7.04 0.00
CA TYR A 94 17.21 7.21 -1.45
C TYR A 94 16.98 5.89 -2.19
N GLY A 95 16.20 5.93 -3.27
CA GLY A 95 15.95 4.79 -4.13
C GLY A 95 15.94 5.17 -5.61
N LEU A 96 16.42 4.25 -6.43
CA LEU A 96 16.54 4.42 -7.87
C LEU A 96 15.80 3.29 -8.57
N VAL A 97 14.90 3.63 -9.48
CA VAL A 97 14.30 2.68 -10.42
C VAL A 97 15.06 2.79 -11.73
N MET A 98 15.63 1.67 -12.15
CA MET A 98 16.26 1.57 -13.46
C MET A 98 15.18 1.44 -14.54
N PRO A 99 15.34 2.12 -15.68
CA PRO A 99 14.42 1.95 -16.80
C PRO A 99 14.42 0.51 -17.30
N ASP A 100 13.24 0.05 -17.70
CA ASP A 100 13.12 -1.19 -18.47
C ASP A 100 13.85 -1.08 -19.81
N ARG A 101 14.32 -2.22 -20.33
CA ARG A 101 15.04 -2.30 -21.60
C ARG A 101 14.27 -1.66 -22.76
N GLU A 102 12.94 -1.78 -22.74
CA GLU A 102 12.04 -1.21 -23.75
C GLU A 102 12.06 0.32 -23.77
N ASN A 103 12.41 0.95 -22.65
CA ASN A 103 12.50 2.41 -22.50
C ASN A 103 13.89 2.96 -22.83
N ILE A 104 14.86 2.09 -23.19
CA ILE A 104 16.21 2.50 -23.57
C ILE A 104 16.25 2.83 -25.06
N LYS A 105 16.49 4.10 -25.39
CA LYS A 105 16.67 4.57 -26.77
C LYS A 105 18.15 4.60 -27.12
N LEU A 106 18.54 3.81 -28.11
CA LEU A 106 19.89 3.81 -28.67
C LEU A 106 19.99 4.82 -29.81
N ALA A 107 20.98 5.70 -29.75
CA ALA A 107 21.34 6.56 -30.88
C ALA A 107 22.22 5.80 -31.88
N GLU A 108 22.28 6.28 -33.11
CA GLU A 108 23.12 5.69 -34.14
C GLU A 108 24.61 5.68 -33.71
N PRO A 109 25.33 4.58 -33.95
CA PRO A 109 26.73 4.46 -33.58
C PRO A 109 27.61 5.36 -34.45
N GLU A 110 28.46 6.17 -33.82
CA GLU A 110 29.39 7.08 -34.50
C GLU A 110 30.82 6.53 -34.45
N LEU A 111 31.53 6.54 -35.59
CA LEU A 111 32.94 6.18 -35.62
C LEU A 111 33.78 7.34 -35.05
N ILE A 112 34.53 7.07 -33.99
CA ILE A 112 35.42 8.04 -33.37
C ILE A 112 36.88 7.62 -33.57
N LYS A 113 37.75 8.62 -33.78
CA LYS A 113 39.20 8.40 -33.86
C LYS A 113 39.86 9.00 -32.63
N HIS A 114 40.58 8.18 -31.87
CA HIS A 114 41.34 8.61 -30.70
C HIS A 114 42.83 8.27 -30.90
N GLY A 115 43.61 9.27 -31.32
CA GLY A 115 45.00 9.07 -31.72
C GLY A 115 45.13 8.16 -32.95
N THR A 116 45.80 7.02 -32.79
CA THR A 116 45.98 5.99 -33.83
C THR A 116 44.88 4.93 -33.86
N LYS A 117 43.93 4.93 -32.91
CA LYS A 117 42.88 3.92 -32.80
C LYS A 117 41.53 4.45 -33.28
N TYR A 118 40.73 3.57 -33.86
CA TYR A 118 39.33 3.79 -34.20
C TYR A 118 38.44 3.08 -33.18
N GLY A 119 37.37 3.74 -32.76
CA GLY A 119 36.37 3.22 -31.85
C GLY A 119 34.97 3.54 -32.34
N ILE A 120 33.98 2.90 -31.74
CA ILE A 120 32.56 3.17 -32.01
C ILE A 120 31.97 3.78 -30.73
N LYS A 121 31.40 4.98 -30.85
CA LYS A 121 30.69 5.65 -29.77
C LYS A 121 29.21 5.31 -29.89
N ILE A 122 28.68 4.64 -28.89
CA ILE A 122 27.26 4.31 -28.76
C ILE A 122 26.69 5.17 -27.64
N LYS A 123 25.62 5.92 -27.91
CA LYS A 123 24.88 6.66 -26.89
C LYS A 123 23.55 5.96 -26.64
N ALA A 124 23.18 5.80 -25.38
CA ALA A 124 21.88 5.32 -24.95
C ALA A 124 21.25 6.37 -24.01
N ASN A 125 19.96 6.61 -24.15
CA ASN A 125 19.19 7.47 -23.25
C ASN A 125 18.02 6.68 -22.70
N ALA A 126 17.79 6.76 -21.39
CA ALA A 126 16.67 6.11 -20.74
C ALA A 126 16.26 6.90 -19.50
N PRO A 127 14.95 7.03 -19.22
CA PRO A 127 14.47 7.76 -18.06
C PRO A 127 14.68 6.96 -16.77
N SER A 128 15.22 7.58 -15.73
CA SER A 128 15.32 6.98 -14.39
C SER A 128 14.38 7.68 -13.41
N LEU A 129 13.82 6.92 -12.45
CA LEU A 129 13.02 7.49 -11.37
C LEU A 129 13.82 7.50 -10.08
N HIS A 130 13.86 8.67 -9.46
CA HIS A 130 14.60 8.92 -8.24
C HIS A 130 13.62 9.25 -7.12
N PHE A 131 13.63 8.44 -6.08
CA PHE A 131 12.82 8.65 -4.89
C PHE A 131 13.72 9.14 -3.74
N ILE A 132 13.30 10.22 -3.09
CA ILE A 132 14.04 10.85 -1.99
C ILE A 132 13.11 10.92 -0.78
N LYS A 133 13.57 10.38 0.35
CA LYS A 133 12.87 10.52 1.64
C LYS A 133 13.19 11.89 2.24
N ALA A 134 12.18 12.69 2.51
CA ALA A 134 12.30 13.94 3.25
C ALA A 134 11.45 13.88 4.53
N ASN A 135 12.01 14.34 5.65
CA ASN A 135 11.27 14.44 6.90
C ASN A 135 10.71 15.86 7.03
N VAL A 136 9.39 15.98 7.14
CA VAL A 136 8.73 17.26 7.42
C VAL A 136 8.56 17.38 8.93
N THR A 137 9.14 18.42 9.53
CA THR A 137 8.97 18.73 10.96
C THR A 137 8.07 19.94 11.09
N THR A 138 6.99 19.79 11.86
CA THR A 138 6.02 20.85 12.16
C THR A 138 5.92 21.02 13.66
N GLU A 139 5.96 22.28 14.11
CA GLU A 139 5.70 22.68 15.49
C GLU A 139 4.35 23.37 15.53
N ILE A 140 3.51 23.02 16.51
CA ILE A 140 2.23 23.69 16.77
C ILE A 140 2.32 24.36 18.15
N ALA A 141 2.00 25.65 18.19
CA ALA A 141 1.96 26.44 19.41
C ALA A 141 0.53 26.95 19.65
N PRO A 142 -0.35 26.13 20.27
CA PRO A 142 -1.72 26.54 20.53
C PRO A 142 -1.76 27.66 21.57
N ILE A 143 -2.61 28.68 21.33
CA ILE A 143 -2.74 29.83 22.24
C ILE A 143 -3.76 29.50 23.32
N VAL A 144 -3.29 29.13 24.49
CA VAL A 144 -4.11 28.76 25.65
C VAL A 144 -4.28 29.93 26.62
N GLY A 145 -5.16 30.87 26.28
CA GLY A 145 -5.75 31.86 27.19
C GLY A 145 -4.82 32.42 28.28
N THR A 146 -5.16 32.19 29.56
CA THR A 146 -4.41 32.65 30.74
C THR A 146 -3.31 31.67 31.18
N GLU A 147 -2.36 32.13 31.99
CA GLU A 147 -1.25 31.29 32.49
C GLU A 147 -1.73 30.08 33.32
N GLU A 148 -2.76 30.24 34.15
CA GLU A 148 -3.34 29.13 34.92
C GLU A 148 -3.98 28.10 33.99
N GLN A 149 -4.76 28.54 33.00
CA GLN A 149 -5.36 27.65 31.99
C GLN A 149 -4.30 26.89 31.19
N ALA A 150 -3.19 27.54 30.85
CA ALA A 150 -2.08 26.89 30.16
C ALA A 150 -1.38 25.83 31.03
N LYS A 151 -1.23 26.08 32.34
CA LYS A 151 -0.61 25.14 33.28
C LYS A 151 -1.49 23.94 33.56
N ASP A 152 -2.78 24.15 33.80
CA ASP A 152 -3.75 23.07 34.02
C ASP A 152 -3.85 22.19 32.77
N PHE A 153 -3.94 22.81 31.59
CA PHE A 153 -3.95 22.09 30.32
C PHE A 153 -2.67 21.27 30.09
N LEU A 154 -1.50 21.83 30.41
CA LEU A 154 -0.23 21.10 30.31
C LEU A 154 -0.16 19.92 31.28
N ALA A 155 -0.72 20.06 32.49
CA ALA A 155 -0.79 18.98 33.47
C ALA A 155 -1.70 17.85 32.96
N ASP A 156 -2.87 18.19 32.44
CA ASP A 156 -3.82 17.24 31.85
C ASP A 156 -3.20 16.48 30.66
N MET A 157 -2.51 17.18 29.75
CA MET A 157 -1.81 16.54 28.63
C MET A 157 -0.74 15.54 29.12
N LYS A 158 0.04 15.92 30.13
CA LYS A 158 1.08 15.06 30.71
C LYS A 158 0.50 13.84 31.42
N GLU A 159 -0.68 13.97 32.01
CA GLU A 159 -1.38 12.84 32.62
C GLU A 159 -1.90 11.86 31.57
N GLN A 160 -2.54 12.37 30.51
CA GLN A 160 -3.04 11.54 29.41
C GLN A 160 -1.92 10.82 28.66
N LEU A 161 -0.76 11.46 28.50
CA LEU A 161 0.47 10.88 27.96
C LEU A 161 0.93 9.61 28.70
N LYS A 162 0.76 9.56 30.02
CA LYS A 162 1.15 8.41 30.84
C LYS A 162 0.23 7.22 30.62
N THR A 163 -1.02 7.47 30.25
CA THR A 163 -2.04 6.44 30.06
C THR A 163 -1.97 5.82 28.67
N SER A 164 -1.85 6.63 27.61
CA SER A 164 -1.63 6.14 26.25
C SER A 164 -1.05 7.24 25.34
N PRO A 165 -0.02 6.94 24.52
CA PRO A 165 0.46 7.87 23.49
C PRO A 165 -0.63 8.30 22.50
N GLU A 166 -1.63 7.44 22.26
CA GLU A 166 -2.74 7.74 21.34
C GLU A 166 -3.75 8.74 21.90
N ALA A 167 -3.82 8.88 23.24
CA ALA A 167 -4.75 9.80 23.87
C ALA A 167 -4.45 11.26 23.50
N LEU A 168 -3.17 11.61 23.32
CA LEU A 168 -2.73 12.95 22.93
C LEU A 168 -3.33 13.42 21.61
N TRP A 169 -3.38 12.54 20.61
CA TRP A 169 -3.85 12.89 19.27
C TRP A 169 -5.33 13.30 19.27
N LYS A 170 -6.10 12.76 20.22
CA LYS A 170 -7.53 13.02 20.39
C LYS A 170 -7.85 14.22 21.27
N ILE A 171 -6.83 14.88 21.86
CA ILE A 171 -7.05 16.07 22.67
C ILE A 171 -7.59 17.18 21.78
N ASN A 172 -8.75 17.72 22.19
CA ASN A 172 -9.39 18.82 21.49
C ASN A 172 -8.86 20.15 22.02
N ILE A 173 -8.31 20.95 21.11
CA ILE A 173 -7.75 22.27 21.35
C ILE A 173 -8.54 23.25 20.47
N PHE A 174 -9.40 24.05 21.09
CA PHE A 174 -10.21 25.07 20.42
C PHE A 174 -11.04 24.55 19.22
N GLY A 175 -11.65 23.38 19.36
CA GLY A 175 -12.53 22.80 18.34
C GLY A 175 -11.82 22.03 17.24
N LYS A 176 -10.49 21.87 17.33
CA LYS A 176 -9.70 20.96 16.50
C LYS A 176 -8.91 19.99 17.35
N THR A 177 -8.71 18.77 16.88
CA THR A 177 -7.82 17.83 17.56
C THR A 177 -6.35 18.19 17.31
N VAL A 178 -5.46 17.76 18.21
CA VAL A 178 -4.01 17.86 18.00
C VAL A 178 -3.62 17.21 16.67
N GLU A 179 -4.20 16.06 16.34
CA GLU A 179 -4.01 15.37 15.06
C GLU A 179 -4.33 16.27 13.86
N GLN A 180 -5.50 16.91 13.86
CA GLN A 180 -5.89 17.84 12.79
C GLN A 180 -4.93 19.02 12.67
N MET A 181 -4.50 19.60 13.79
CA MET A 181 -3.54 20.72 13.78
C MET A 181 -2.17 20.31 13.22
N VAL A 182 -1.70 19.10 13.55
CA VAL A 182 -0.45 18.56 13.03
C VAL A 182 -0.58 18.24 11.54
N GLU A 183 -1.67 17.60 11.13
CA GLU A 183 -1.93 17.28 9.73
C GLU A 183 -1.98 18.55 8.85
N GLU A 184 -2.71 19.58 9.28
CA GLU A 184 -2.75 20.90 8.62
C GLU A 184 -1.35 21.54 8.51
N GLY A 185 -0.56 21.46 9.59
CA GLY A 185 0.79 21.99 9.61
C GLY A 185 1.78 21.18 8.74
N LEU A 186 1.60 19.87 8.60
CA LEU A 186 2.37 19.02 7.69
C LEU A 186 2.01 19.30 6.23
N ILE A 187 0.72 19.33 5.89
CA ILE A 187 0.23 19.58 4.53
C ILE A 187 0.70 20.96 4.04
N SER A 188 0.54 22.00 4.88
CA SER A 188 0.96 23.36 4.52
C SER A 188 2.46 23.50 4.28
N LYS A 189 3.32 22.71 4.95
CA LYS A 189 4.77 22.67 4.68
C LYS A 189 5.13 21.80 3.49
N SER A 190 4.47 20.66 3.33
CA SER A 190 4.71 19.75 2.20
C SER A 190 4.38 20.40 0.85
N ASN A 191 3.34 21.24 0.82
CA ASN A 191 2.91 21.97 -0.38
C ASN A 191 3.74 23.22 -0.70
N LYS A 192 4.86 23.49 0.02
CA LYS A 192 5.69 24.68 -0.24
C LYS A 192 6.68 24.52 -1.40
N ILE A 193 6.93 23.32 -1.90
CA ILE A 193 7.78 23.15 -3.09
C ILE A 193 6.96 23.55 -4.31
N ASN A 194 7.17 24.78 -4.79
CA ASN A 194 6.54 25.27 -6.02
C ASN A 194 7.10 24.56 -7.27
N ASP A 195 6.37 24.63 -8.37
CA ASP A 195 6.73 23.97 -9.63
C ASP A 195 8.12 24.38 -10.14
N ASP A 196 8.49 25.66 -10.00
CA ASP A 196 9.81 26.18 -10.40
C ASP A 196 10.95 25.50 -9.60
N SER A 197 10.77 25.30 -8.29
CA SER A 197 11.74 24.58 -7.46
C SER A 197 11.82 23.10 -7.85
N GLN A 198 10.70 22.47 -8.21
CA GLN A 198 10.70 21.08 -8.68
C GLN A 198 11.51 20.93 -9.97
N ILE A 199 11.31 21.83 -10.94
CA ILE A 199 12.06 21.82 -12.21
C ILE A 199 13.55 22.04 -11.95
N ARG A 200 13.92 23.01 -11.11
CA ARG A 200 15.34 23.25 -10.77
C ARG A 200 15.98 22.04 -10.09
N LEU A 201 15.26 21.37 -9.19
CA LEU A 201 15.73 20.15 -8.54
C LEU A 201 15.94 19.03 -9.55
N GLN A 202 15.01 18.85 -10.48
CA GLN A 202 15.13 17.88 -11.57
C GLN A 202 16.34 18.17 -12.45
N ASP A 203 16.46 19.38 -13.00
CA ASP A 203 17.58 19.80 -13.86
C ASP A 203 18.93 19.58 -13.17
N THR A 204 18.97 19.88 -11.88
CA THR A 204 20.18 19.71 -11.07
C THR A 204 20.52 18.23 -10.90
N MET A 205 19.53 17.38 -10.60
CA MET A 205 19.73 15.94 -10.52
C MET A 205 20.18 15.34 -11.87
N GLU A 206 19.57 15.77 -12.98
CA GLU A 206 19.96 15.33 -14.32
C GLU A 206 21.40 15.72 -14.66
N LYS A 207 21.82 16.94 -14.30
CA LYS A 207 23.23 17.37 -14.46
C LYS A 207 24.17 16.49 -13.66
N ILE A 208 23.87 16.18 -12.39
CA ILE A 208 24.71 15.30 -11.55
C ILE A 208 24.90 13.92 -12.17
N ILE A 209 23.83 13.34 -12.73
CA ILE A 209 23.88 11.99 -13.31
C ILE A 209 24.74 11.99 -14.59
N ASN A 210 24.64 13.05 -15.40
CA ASN A 210 25.33 13.14 -16.68
C ASN A 210 26.79 13.60 -16.55
N ASP A 211 27.06 14.55 -15.66
CA ASP A 211 28.41 15.00 -15.33
C ASP A 211 29.02 14.04 -14.32
N SER A 212 29.72 13.03 -14.83
CA SER A 212 30.29 11.89 -14.07
C SER A 212 31.30 12.26 -12.96
N ASN A 213 31.54 13.55 -12.74
CA ASN A 213 32.28 14.05 -11.59
C ASN A 213 31.30 14.18 -10.43
N GLY A 214 31.41 13.32 -9.41
CA GLY A 214 30.61 13.33 -8.18
C GLY A 214 30.75 14.59 -7.33
N GLY A 215 30.51 15.75 -7.92
CA GLY A 215 30.52 17.07 -7.31
C GLY A 215 29.32 17.21 -6.39
N MET A 216 29.60 17.71 -5.20
CA MET A 216 28.58 18.05 -4.21
C MET A 216 27.78 19.23 -4.72
N VAL A 217 26.46 19.08 -4.81
CA VAL A 217 25.57 20.16 -5.22
C VAL A 217 25.09 20.91 -4.00
N PHE A 218 25.26 22.23 -4.03
CA PHE A 218 24.64 23.15 -3.09
C PHE A 218 23.37 23.71 -3.71
N ILE A 219 22.22 23.31 -3.18
CA ILE A 219 20.95 23.95 -3.48
C ILE A 219 20.79 25.09 -2.46
N ILE A 220 20.86 26.33 -2.94
CA ILE A 220 20.60 27.53 -2.14
C ILE A 220 19.15 27.94 -2.45
N ILE A 221 18.33 28.03 -1.40
CA ILE A 221 16.93 28.44 -1.46
C ILE A 221 16.80 29.83 -0.87
#